data_AF-A0A941XYW9-F1
#
_entry.id   AF-A0A941XYW9-F1
#
_cell.length_a   1.000
_cell.length_b   1.000
_cell.length_c   1.000
_cell.angle_alpha   90.00
_cell.angle_beta   90.00
_cell.angle_gamma   90.00
#
_symmetry.space_group_name_H-M   'P 1'
#
loop_
_entity.id
_entity.type
_entity.pdbx_description
1 polymer ?
#
loop_
_entity_poly.entity_id
_entity_poly.type
_entity_poly.pdbx_seq_one_letter_code
_entity_poly.pdbx_strand_id
1 'polypeptide(L)'
;MQYNSRIRLIAIAVIAVVASAGMVWKVLSDRPSEKCRPVQDFLAFNTDQQKLLDSKTRPADPGAGEPARTPSDTDLKAWADGLTERADKISDPELQATARFAADAANRERAQLGLAKAQLGANPANTSPPPALAAATYAEAEFQARISDLTRACG
;
A
#
# COMPACT_ATOMS: atom_id res chain seq x y z
N MET A 1 -15.11 15.15 -58.28
CA MET A 1 -14.42 14.36 -57.23
C MET A 1 -13.75 15.19 -56.12
N GLN A 2 -13.71 16.53 -56.17
CA GLN A 2 -13.08 17.35 -55.10
C GLN A 2 -13.88 17.47 -53.79
N TYR A 3 -15.21 17.35 -53.83
CA TYR A 3 -16.09 17.54 -52.67
C TYR A 3 -15.86 16.50 -51.55
N ASN A 4 -15.71 15.22 -51.92
CA ASN A 4 -15.47 14.14 -50.97
C ASN A 4 -14.08 14.22 -50.30
N SER A 5 -13.10 14.84 -50.95
CA SER A 5 -11.75 15.00 -50.39
C SER A 5 -11.74 16.05 -49.26
N ARG A 6 -12.46 17.17 -49.44
CA ARG A 6 -12.59 18.20 -48.39
C ARG A 6 -13.40 17.71 -47.19
N ILE A 7 -14.49 16.97 -47.42
CA ILE A 7 -15.29 16.39 -46.34
C ILE A 7 -14.47 15.37 -45.52
N ARG A 8 -13.64 14.54 -46.17
CA ARG A 8 -12.75 13.61 -45.48
C ARG A 8 -11.72 14.32 -44.61
N LEU A 9 -11.10 15.39 -45.09
CA LEU A 9 -10.14 16.17 -44.33
C LEU A 9 -10.79 16.86 -43.11
N ILE A 10 -12.00 17.41 -43.29
CA ILE A 10 -12.77 18.00 -42.19
C ILE A 10 -13.13 16.94 -41.15
N ALA A 11 -13.61 15.76 -41.58
CA ALA A 11 -13.95 14.67 -40.67
C ALA A 11 -12.75 14.18 -39.85
N ILE A 12 -11.58 14.02 -40.49
CA ILE A 12 -10.33 13.63 -39.79
C ILE A 12 -9.92 14.68 -38.77
N ALA A 13 -9.97 15.97 -39.13
CA ALA A 13 -9.61 17.06 -38.22
C ALA A 13 -10.56 17.11 -37.00
N VAL A 14 -11.86 16.94 -37.20
CA VAL A 14 -12.85 16.90 -36.10
C VAL A 14 -12.61 15.71 -35.17
N ILE A 15 -12.36 14.52 -35.71
CA ILE A 15 -12.06 13.33 -34.90
C ILE A 15 -10.80 13.54 -34.07
N ALA A 16 -9.75 14.12 -34.66
CA ALA A 16 -8.50 14.40 -33.95
C ALA A 16 -8.69 15.40 -32.79
N VAL A 17 -9.52 16.43 -32.97
CA VAL A 17 -9.84 17.41 -31.92
C VAL A 17 -10.67 16.77 -30.80
N VAL A 18 -11.67 15.95 -31.13
CA VAL A 18 -12.50 15.27 -30.12
C VAL A 18 -11.67 14.26 -29.33
N ALA A 19 -10.79 13.49 -29.99
CA ALA A 19 -9.92 12.54 -29.32
C ALA A 19 -8.93 13.23 -28.38
N SER A 20 -8.33 14.34 -28.81
CA SER A 20 -7.40 15.12 -27.96
C SER A 20 -8.12 15.81 -26.79
N ALA A 21 -9.31 16.37 -27.01
CA ALA A 21 -10.13 16.93 -25.93
C ALA A 21 -10.55 15.86 -24.92
N GLY A 22 -10.95 14.67 -25.38
CA GLY A 22 -11.30 13.54 -24.51
C GLY A 22 -10.12 13.06 -23.67
N MET A 23 -8.91 13.02 -24.25
CA MET A 23 -7.70 12.63 -23.52
C MET A 23 -7.31 13.66 -22.45
N VAL A 24 -7.39 14.96 -22.77
CA VAL A 24 -7.14 16.03 -21.80
C VAL A 24 -8.17 16.02 -20.67
N TRP A 25 -9.45 15.81 -21.00
CA TRP A 25 -10.52 15.73 -20.00
C TRP A 25 -10.36 14.53 -19.07
N LYS A 26 -9.94 13.38 -19.59
CA LYS A 26 -9.61 12.19 -18.79
C LYS A 26 -8.45 12.48 -17.82
N VAL A 27 -7.37 13.09 -18.31
CA VAL A 27 -6.20 13.44 -17.47
C VAL A 27 -6.54 14.48 -16.40
N LEU A 28 -7.45 15.42 -16.67
CA LEU A 28 -7.88 16.42 -15.69
C LEU A 28 -8.90 15.87 -14.69
N SER A 29 -9.77 14.96 -15.12
CA SER A 29 -10.77 14.31 -14.26
C SER A 29 -10.16 13.25 -13.34
N ASP A 30 -9.09 12.58 -13.78
CA ASP A 30 -8.35 11.58 -13.00
C ASP A 30 -7.39 12.23 -11.96
N ARG A 31 -7.36 13.57 -11.83
CA ARG A 31 -6.54 14.21 -10.79
C ARG A 31 -7.23 14.06 -9.42
N PRO A 32 -6.54 13.46 -8.43
CA PRO A 32 -7.05 13.43 -7.06
C PRO A 32 -7.30 14.86 -6.60
N SER A 33 -8.34 15.07 -5.80
CA SER A 33 -8.46 16.33 -5.07
C SER A 33 -7.14 16.59 -4.32
N GLU A 34 -6.72 17.85 -4.16
CA GLU A 34 -5.45 18.16 -3.47
C GLU A 34 -5.40 17.54 -2.06
N LYS A 35 -6.57 17.30 -1.45
CA LYS A 35 -6.73 16.59 -0.17
C LYS A 35 -6.37 15.11 -0.22
N CYS A 36 -6.65 14.42 -1.34
CA CYS A 36 -6.41 12.99 -1.48
C CYS A 36 -5.00 12.65 -1.93
N ARG A 37 -4.25 13.60 -2.50
CA ARG A 37 -2.89 13.31 -3.00
C ARG A 37 -1.95 12.77 -1.91
N PRO A 38 -1.88 13.34 -0.69
CA PRO A 38 -1.08 12.75 0.39
C PRO A 38 -1.57 11.37 0.85
N VAL A 39 -2.88 11.10 0.78
CA VAL A 39 -3.44 9.77 1.09
C VAL A 39 -3.02 8.74 0.05
N GLN A 40 -3.05 9.12 -1.22
CA GLN A 40 -2.58 8.24 -2.29
C GLN A 40 -1.08 7.96 -2.19
N ASP A 41 -0.26 8.94 -1.80
CA ASP A 41 1.16 8.71 -1.54
C ASP A 41 1.38 7.73 -0.37
N PHE A 42 0.54 7.80 0.66
CA PHE A 42 0.53 6.84 1.77
C PHE A 42 0.15 5.43 1.30
N LEU A 43 -0.93 5.29 0.53
CA LEU A 43 -1.42 4.00 0.00
C LEU A 43 -0.45 3.39 -1.02
N ALA A 44 0.15 4.20 -1.89
CA ALA A 44 1.13 3.79 -2.89
C ALA A 44 2.39 3.28 -2.19
N PHE A 45 2.90 4.01 -1.20
CA PHE A 45 4.03 3.56 -0.40
C PHE A 45 3.75 2.23 0.29
N ASN A 46 2.59 2.08 0.93
CA ASN A 46 2.21 0.81 1.53
C ASN A 46 2.24 -0.31 0.49
N THR A 47 1.60 -0.11 -0.65
CA THR A 47 1.54 -1.10 -1.75
C THR A 47 2.92 -1.51 -2.22
N ASP A 48 3.83 -0.55 -2.41
CA ASP A 48 5.19 -0.84 -2.88
C ASP A 48 6.04 -1.51 -1.80
N GLN A 49 5.87 -1.14 -0.54
CA GLN A 49 6.55 -1.81 0.57
C GLN A 49 6.04 -3.24 0.78
N GLN A 50 4.74 -3.50 0.67
CA GLN A 50 4.19 -4.86 0.76
C GLN A 50 4.81 -5.76 -0.32
N LYS A 51 4.89 -5.30 -1.58
CA LYS A 51 5.60 -6.02 -2.65
C LYS A 51 7.07 -6.27 -2.31
N LEU A 52 7.75 -5.29 -1.71
CA LEU A 52 9.14 -5.43 -1.30
C LEU A 52 9.30 -6.47 -0.18
N LEU A 53 8.43 -6.45 0.83
CA LEU A 53 8.42 -7.42 1.93
C LEU A 53 8.09 -8.84 1.41
N ASP A 54 7.13 -8.95 0.50
CA ASP A 54 6.79 -10.21 -0.17
C ASP A 54 7.98 -10.78 -0.94
N SER A 55 8.71 -9.93 -1.68
CA SER A 55 9.92 -10.36 -2.41
C SER A 55 11.05 -10.85 -1.50
N LYS A 56 11.02 -10.46 -0.21
CA LYS A 56 11.95 -10.90 0.83
C LYS A 56 11.44 -12.14 1.57
N THR A 57 10.21 -12.55 1.32
CA THR A 57 9.59 -13.74 1.90
C THR A 57 9.80 -14.94 0.99
N ARG A 58 10.28 -16.05 1.55
CA ARG A 58 10.34 -17.34 0.88
C ARG A 58 9.91 -18.43 1.86
N PRO A 59 8.96 -19.31 1.48
CA PRO A 59 8.69 -20.51 2.28
C PRO A 59 9.95 -21.39 2.37
N ALA A 60 10.03 -22.23 3.39
CA ALA A 60 11.05 -23.26 3.43
C ALA A 60 10.87 -24.19 2.23
N ASP A 61 11.99 -24.59 1.60
CA ASP A 61 12.00 -25.66 0.60
C ASP A 61 12.61 -26.91 1.25
N PRO A 62 11.78 -27.91 1.62
CA PRO A 62 12.26 -29.14 2.25
C PRO A 62 13.19 -29.96 1.36
N GLY A 63 13.11 -29.80 0.02
CA GLY A 63 13.91 -30.52 -0.95
C GLY A 63 15.28 -29.88 -1.23
N ALA A 64 15.39 -28.56 -1.05
CA ALA A 64 16.63 -27.81 -1.26
C ALA A 64 17.46 -27.59 0.03
N GLY A 65 16.89 -27.88 1.21
CA GLY A 65 17.56 -27.66 2.50
C GLY A 65 17.69 -26.18 2.90
N GLU A 66 17.00 -25.28 2.18
CA GLU A 66 17.01 -23.85 2.49
C GLU A 66 15.95 -23.52 3.55
N PRO A 67 16.31 -22.80 4.63
CA PRO A 67 15.33 -22.35 5.61
C PRO A 67 14.38 -21.32 5.00
N ALA A 68 13.17 -21.21 5.58
CA ALA A 68 12.27 -20.12 5.27
C ALA A 68 12.98 -18.77 5.46
N ARG A 69 12.72 -17.83 4.54
CA ARG A 69 13.19 -16.44 4.64
C ARG A 69 11.99 -15.55 4.93
N THR A 70 12.16 -14.65 5.89
CA THR A 70 11.18 -13.61 6.20
C THR A 70 11.88 -12.24 6.15
N PRO A 71 11.13 -11.14 6.02
CA PRO A 71 11.68 -9.80 6.18
C PRO A 71 12.42 -9.65 7.51
N SER A 72 13.46 -8.82 7.52
CA SER A 72 14.20 -8.50 8.75
C SER A 72 13.44 -7.46 9.60
N ASP A 73 13.79 -7.36 10.89
CA ASP A 73 13.23 -6.33 11.77
C ASP A 73 13.50 -4.92 11.26
N THR A 74 14.65 -4.72 10.59
CA THR A 74 14.99 -3.45 9.92
C THR A 74 14.06 -3.16 8.75
N ASP A 75 13.69 -4.17 7.95
CA ASP A 75 12.75 -4.01 6.84
C ASP A 75 11.35 -3.61 7.35
N LEU A 76 10.85 -4.31 8.37
CA LEU A 76 9.55 -4.03 8.99
C LEU A 76 9.55 -2.65 9.67
N LYS A 77 10.66 -2.26 10.30
CA LYS A 77 10.82 -0.92 10.87
C LYS A 77 10.78 0.17 9.80
N ALA A 78 11.50 0.00 8.69
CA ALA A 78 11.52 0.97 7.61
C ALA A 78 10.13 1.17 6.99
N TRP A 79 9.37 0.08 6.82
CA TRP A 79 7.98 0.15 6.38
C TRP A 79 7.10 0.93 7.37
N ALA A 80 7.12 0.56 8.65
CA ALA A 80 6.29 1.21 9.67
C ALA A 80 6.64 2.71 9.86
N ASP A 81 7.92 3.05 9.91
CA ASP A 81 8.38 4.44 10.03
C ASP A 81 7.96 5.26 8.79
N GLY A 82 8.07 4.68 7.59
CA GLY A 82 7.68 5.33 6.35
C GLY A 82 6.17 5.56 6.21
N LEU A 83 5.34 4.73 6.86
CA LEU A 83 3.90 4.97 7.02
C LEU A 83 3.66 6.17 7.95
N THR A 84 4.32 6.22 9.11
CA THR A 84 4.21 7.35 10.06
C THR A 84 4.59 8.67 9.37
N GLU A 85 5.72 8.70 8.67
CA GLU A 85 6.19 9.90 7.96
C GLU A 85 5.17 10.43 6.94
N ARG A 86 4.46 9.53 6.25
CA ARG A 86 3.45 9.91 5.25
C ARG A 86 2.12 10.28 5.88
N ALA A 87 1.73 9.62 6.96
CA ALA A 87 0.54 9.99 7.72
C ALA A 87 0.63 11.45 8.17
N ASP A 88 1.80 11.89 8.64
CA ASP A 88 2.04 13.27 9.08
C ASP A 88 1.97 14.32 7.96
N LYS A 89 2.04 13.92 6.69
CA LYS A 89 1.91 14.81 5.52
C LYS A 89 0.45 15.02 5.09
N ILE A 90 -0.49 14.23 5.59
CA ILE A 90 -1.91 14.39 5.27
C ILE A 90 -2.45 15.60 6.03
N SER A 91 -3.02 16.56 5.29
CA SER A 91 -3.48 17.83 5.88
C SER A 91 -4.93 17.79 6.38
N ASP A 92 -5.75 16.88 5.84
CA ASP A 92 -7.11 16.70 6.31
C ASP A 92 -7.10 15.96 7.67
N PRO A 93 -7.69 16.53 8.75
CA PRO A 93 -7.54 15.97 10.09
C PRO A 93 -8.11 14.55 10.25
N GLU A 94 -9.24 14.24 9.60
CA GLU A 94 -9.88 12.92 9.72
C GLU A 94 -9.09 11.86 8.94
N LEU A 95 -8.62 12.21 7.75
CA LEU A 95 -7.76 11.33 6.95
C LEU A 95 -6.39 11.13 7.62
N GLN A 96 -5.82 12.19 8.21
CA GLN A 96 -4.57 12.11 8.97
C GLN A 96 -4.73 11.19 10.18
N ALA A 97 -5.79 11.34 10.96
CA ALA A 97 -6.06 10.47 12.12
C ALA A 97 -6.17 9.00 11.69
N THR A 98 -6.90 8.72 10.61
CA THR A 98 -7.06 7.38 10.05
C THR A 98 -5.72 6.78 9.61
N ALA A 99 -4.89 7.55 8.92
CA ALA A 99 -3.55 7.12 8.49
C ALA A 99 -2.57 6.93 9.66
N ARG A 100 -2.64 7.77 10.69
CA ARG A 100 -1.86 7.58 11.92
C ARG A 100 -2.28 6.30 12.65
N PHE A 101 -3.58 6.01 12.74
CA PHE A 101 -4.04 4.74 13.30
C PHE A 101 -3.54 3.53 12.52
N ALA A 102 -3.46 3.62 11.19
CA ALA A 102 -2.83 2.59 10.37
C ALA A 102 -1.33 2.46 10.71
N ALA A 103 -0.58 3.56 10.71
CA ALA A 103 0.85 3.54 11.03
C ALA A 103 1.15 3.01 12.45
N ASP A 104 0.32 3.34 13.43
CA ASP A 104 0.42 2.83 14.80
C ASP A 104 0.13 1.33 14.86
N ALA A 105 -0.86 0.84 14.12
CA ALA A 105 -1.16 -0.58 14.01
C ALA A 105 0.02 -1.36 13.41
N ALA A 106 0.62 -0.88 12.32
CA ALA A 106 1.83 -1.45 11.74
C ALA A 106 3.01 -1.48 12.73
N ASN A 107 3.18 -0.41 13.53
CA ASN A 107 4.19 -0.37 14.59
C ASN A 107 3.92 -1.38 15.72
N ARG A 108 2.66 -1.61 16.10
CA ARG A 108 2.30 -2.64 17.07
C ARG A 108 2.54 -4.03 16.51
N GLU A 109 2.15 -4.28 15.27
CA GLU A 109 2.35 -5.56 14.59
C GLU A 109 3.84 -5.95 14.61
N ARG A 110 4.74 -5.09 14.11
CA ARG A 110 6.19 -5.40 14.12
C ARG A 110 6.73 -5.67 15.52
N ALA A 111 6.26 -4.93 16.53
CA ALA A 111 6.71 -5.10 17.90
C ALA A 111 6.26 -6.46 18.46
N GLN A 112 5.03 -6.87 18.16
CA GLN A 112 4.48 -8.17 18.56
C GLN A 112 5.14 -9.33 17.80
N LEU A 113 5.46 -9.17 16.51
CA LEU A 113 6.24 -10.15 15.75
C LEU A 113 7.64 -10.35 16.34
N GLY A 114 8.31 -9.26 16.72
CA GLY A 114 9.60 -9.31 17.41
C GLY A 114 9.51 -10.04 18.76
N LEU A 115 8.46 -9.76 19.54
CA LEU A 115 8.20 -10.45 20.81
C LEU A 115 7.90 -11.94 20.59
N ALA A 116 7.09 -12.30 19.59
CA ALA A 116 6.78 -13.68 19.26
C ALA A 116 8.05 -14.46 18.89
N LYS A 117 8.94 -13.86 18.09
CA LYS A 117 10.24 -14.44 17.73
C LYS A 117 11.13 -14.65 18.96
N ALA A 118 11.17 -13.69 19.89
CA ALA A 118 11.89 -13.83 21.15
C ALA A 118 11.31 -14.96 22.03
N GLN A 119 9.98 -15.07 22.12
CA GLN A 119 9.29 -16.13 22.86
C GLN A 119 9.59 -17.53 22.29
N LEU A 120 9.58 -17.67 20.97
CA LEU A 120 9.94 -18.93 20.28
C LEU A 120 11.42 -19.29 20.49
N GLY A 121 12.32 -18.30 20.46
CA GLY A 121 13.74 -18.50 20.72
C GLY A 121 14.04 -18.91 22.18
N ALA A 122 13.25 -18.43 23.13
CA ALA A 122 13.43 -18.75 24.56
C ALA A 122 12.96 -20.17 24.92
N ASN A 123 11.97 -20.72 24.21
CA ASN A 123 11.47 -22.08 24.46
C ASN A 123 11.11 -22.80 23.16
N PRO A 124 12.11 -23.34 22.44
CA PRO A 124 11.91 -23.97 21.13
C PRO A 124 11.11 -25.29 21.20
N ALA A 125 10.95 -25.89 22.39
CA ALA A 125 10.13 -27.09 22.60
C ALA A 125 8.64 -26.78 22.83
N ASN A 126 8.27 -25.50 23.00
CA ASN A 126 6.88 -25.11 23.15
C ASN A 126 6.15 -25.22 21.81
N THR A 127 5.14 -26.08 21.75
CA THR A 127 4.31 -26.29 20.56
C THR A 127 3.12 -25.35 20.48
N SER A 128 2.83 -24.60 21.55
CA SER A 128 1.74 -23.62 21.55
C SER A 128 2.19 -22.32 20.89
N PRO A 129 1.38 -21.73 19.99
CA PRO A 129 1.68 -20.42 19.41
C PRO A 129 1.87 -19.35 20.50
N PRO A 130 2.88 -18.46 20.37
CA PRO A 130 3.09 -17.41 21.34
C PRO A 130 1.90 -16.43 21.37
N PRO A 131 1.46 -15.92 22.54
CA PRO A 131 0.37 -14.94 22.62
C PRO A 131 0.64 -13.67 21.79
N ALA A 132 1.92 -13.29 21.67
CA ALA A 132 2.33 -12.16 20.84
C ALA A 132 1.99 -12.36 19.36
N LEU A 133 1.91 -13.59 18.86
CA LEU A 133 1.50 -13.86 17.48
C LEU A 133 0.03 -13.46 17.26
N ALA A 134 -0.86 -13.80 18.19
CA ALA A 134 -2.26 -13.38 18.11
C ALA A 134 -2.42 -11.86 18.19
N ALA A 135 -1.62 -11.20 19.03
CA ALA A 135 -1.61 -9.74 19.12
C ALA A 135 -1.10 -9.07 17.83
N ALA A 136 -0.12 -9.68 17.14
CA ALA A 136 0.33 -9.23 15.83
C ALA A 136 -0.80 -9.32 14.79
N THR A 137 -1.49 -10.46 14.71
CA THR A 137 -2.63 -10.65 13.80
C THR A 137 -3.77 -9.66 14.05
N TYR A 138 -4.05 -9.32 15.31
CA TYR A 138 -5.04 -8.29 15.63
C TYR A 138 -4.63 -6.91 15.11
N ALA A 139 -3.36 -6.53 15.32
CA ALA A 139 -2.83 -5.27 14.81
C ALA A 139 -2.82 -5.21 13.27
N GLU A 140 -2.52 -6.33 12.59
CA GLU A 140 -2.63 -6.45 11.14
C GLU A 140 -4.08 -6.21 10.68
N ALA A 141 -5.07 -6.81 11.34
CA ALA A 141 -6.47 -6.61 11.00
C ALA A 141 -6.92 -5.15 11.17
N GLU A 142 -6.49 -4.48 12.25
CA GLU A 142 -6.72 -3.05 12.44
C GLU A 142 -6.07 -2.22 11.33
N PHE A 143 -4.82 -2.55 10.97
CA PHE A 143 -4.11 -1.89 9.88
C PHE A 143 -4.87 -2.00 8.55
N GLN A 144 -5.26 -3.21 8.15
CA GLN A 144 -6.00 -3.45 6.91
C GLN A 144 -7.35 -2.72 6.87
N ALA A 145 -8.05 -2.65 8.01
CA ALA A 145 -9.28 -1.89 8.11
C ALA A 145 -9.05 -0.40 7.79
N ARG A 146 -7.98 0.20 8.32
CA ARG A 146 -7.65 1.62 8.05
C ARG A 146 -7.15 1.87 6.64
N ILE A 147 -6.40 0.93 6.05
CA ILE A 147 -6.05 0.98 4.62
C ILE A 147 -7.31 0.99 3.75
N SER A 148 -8.29 0.13 4.07
CA SER A 148 -9.56 0.08 3.37
C SER A 148 -10.36 1.38 3.49
N ASP A 149 -10.42 1.98 4.68
CA ASP A 149 -11.09 3.26 4.91
C ASP A 149 -10.44 4.39 4.09
N LEU A 150 -9.11 4.49 4.08
CA LEU A 150 -8.38 5.47 3.27
C LEU A 150 -8.56 5.25 1.76
N THR A 151 -8.56 4.00 1.33
CA THR A 151 -8.79 3.63 -0.08
C THR A 151 -10.22 3.98 -0.51
N ARG A 152 -11.22 3.76 0.36
CA ARG A 152 -12.60 4.16 0.07
C ARG A 152 -12.75 5.68 -0.04
N ALA A 153 -11.98 6.42 0.74
CA ALA A 153 -12.02 7.88 0.73
C ALA A 153 -11.29 8.51 -0.46
N CYS A 154 -10.16 7.92 -0.89
CA CYS A 154 -9.21 8.58 -1.80
C CYS A 154 -8.53 7.67 -2.85
N GLY A 155 -8.88 6.39 -2.90
CA GLY A 155 -8.34 5.40 -3.84
C GLY A 155 -9.00 5.42 -5.21
#